data_AF-A0A7V0NH94-F1
#
_entry.id   AF-A0A7V0NH94-F1
#
_cell.length_a   1.000
_cell.length_b   1.000
_cell.length_c   1.000
_cell.angle_alpha   90.00
_cell.angle_beta   90.00
_cell.angle_gamma   90.00
#
_symmetry.space_group_name_H-M   'P 1'
#
loop_
_entity.id
_entity.type
_entity.pdbx_description
1 polymer ?
#
loop_
_entity_poly.entity_id
_entity_poly.type
_entity_poly.pdbx_seq_one_letter_code
_entity_poly.pdbx_strand_id
1 'polypeptide(L)'
;MGRMAKTLWVVLLVAVVRACTIAVFAPDATEYGRPMLWKNRDVPNYRQQYIFVAEEHSFIAITYQGIYDRVYGGVNDAGFGIVNTDTYNHGPNTGRGLSDGEIMYLALAHCESVWDFLGLLDSLLADSAAGLRSTH
;
A
#
# COMPACT_ATOMS: atom_id res chain seq x y z
N MET A 1 -51.12 -28.08 -26.84
CA MET A 1 -50.94 -26.94 -25.91
C MET A 1 -50.42 -27.48 -24.58
N GLY A 2 -49.27 -27.17 -24.00
CA GLY A 2 -48.09 -26.38 -24.36
C GLY A 2 -47.07 -26.63 -23.23
N ARG A 3 -45.89 -27.18 -23.53
CA ARG A 3 -44.81 -27.38 -22.54
C ARG A 3 -44.15 -26.02 -22.31
N MET A 4 -44.53 -25.30 -21.25
CA MET A 4 -43.75 -24.15 -20.79
C MET A 4 -42.58 -24.65 -19.94
N ALA A 5 -41.42 -24.76 -20.58
CA ALA A 5 -40.14 -24.90 -19.90
C ALA A 5 -39.91 -23.67 -19.02
N LYS A 6 -39.87 -23.85 -17.70
CA LYS A 6 -39.53 -22.81 -16.73
C LYS A 6 -38.02 -22.61 -16.74
N THR A 7 -37.51 -21.83 -17.69
CA THR A 7 -36.10 -21.43 -17.70
C THR A 7 -35.90 -20.38 -16.62
N LEU A 8 -35.38 -20.79 -15.46
CA LEU A 8 -34.97 -19.89 -14.38
C LEU A 8 -33.65 -19.23 -14.77
N TRP A 9 -33.69 -17.95 -15.13
CA TRP A 9 -32.50 -17.15 -15.36
C TRP A 9 -31.88 -16.77 -14.01
N VAL A 10 -30.81 -17.46 -13.61
CA VAL A 10 -29.97 -17.03 -12.49
C VAL A 10 -29.05 -15.93 -13.00
N VAL A 11 -29.36 -14.68 -12.67
CA VAL A 11 -28.44 -13.55 -12.87
C VAL A 11 -27.43 -13.59 -11.73
N LEU A 12 -26.21 -14.01 -12.04
CA LEU A 12 -25.09 -13.95 -11.09
C LEU A 12 -24.64 -12.48 -10.98
N LEU A 13 -25.05 -11.80 -9.91
CA LEU A 13 -24.52 -10.48 -9.55
C LEU A 13 -23.07 -10.66 -9.05
N VAL A 14 -22.10 -10.47 -9.95
CA VAL A 14 -20.69 -10.38 -9.56
C VAL A 14 -20.46 -8.96 -9.00
N ALA A 15 -20.41 -8.85 -7.68
CA ALA A 15 -19.92 -7.63 -7.04
C ALA A 15 -18.40 -7.56 -7.25
N VAL A 16 -17.92 -6.52 -7.93
CA VAL A 16 -16.48 -6.25 -8.06
C VAL A 16 -15.99 -5.74 -6.70
N VAL A 17 -15.44 -6.63 -5.89
CA VAL A 17 -14.77 -6.25 -4.64
C VAL A 17 -13.40 -5.69 -5.01
N ARG A 18 -13.12 -4.46 -4.58
CA ARG A 18 -11.83 -3.80 -4.77
C ARG A 18 -11.05 -3.90 -3.48
N ALA A 19 -10.12 -4.84 -3.42
CA ALA A 19 -9.37 -5.09 -2.19
C ALA A 19 -7.89 -5.27 -2.51
N CYS A 20 -7.08 -4.32 -2.06
CA CYS A 20 -5.64 -4.56 -2.00
C CYS A 20 -5.38 -5.83 -1.18
N THR A 21 -4.48 -6.68 -1.67
CA THR A 21 -4.05 -7.91 -0.97
C THR A 21 -2.56 -7.84 -0.77
N ILE A 22 -2.07 -8.22 0.40
CA ILE A 22 -0.63 -8.33 0.68
C ILE A 22 -0.30 -9.74 1.14
N ALA A 23 0.95 -10.14 0.91
CA ALA A 23 1.51 -11.36 1.46
C ALA A 23 2.94 -11.10 1.90
N VAL A 24 3.30 -11.69 3.05
CA VAL A 24 4.65 -11.68 3.60
C VAL A 24 5.12 -13.12 3.66
N PHE A 25 6.22 -13.42 2.99
CA PHE A 25 6.81 -14.74 2.97
C PHE A 25 8.13 -14.70 3.73
N ALA A 26 8.22 -15.53 4.77
CA ALA A 26 9.44 -15.71 5.52
C ALA A 26 10.50 -16.44 4.66
N PRO A 27 11.80 -16.29 4.99
CA PRO A 27 12.89 -16.93 4.23
C PRO A 27 12.71 -18.44 4.03
N ASP A 28 12.23 -19.15 5.05
CA ASP A 28 11.97 -20.60 5.02
C ASP A 28 10.77 -21.00 4.16
N ALA A 29 9.89 -20.04 3.85
CA ALA A 29 8.75 -20.22 2.97
C ALA A 29 9.08 -19.94 1.48
N THR A 30 10.33 -19.57 1.14
CA THR A 30 10.74 -19.30 -0.26
C THR A 30 11.86 -20.22 -0.72
N GLU A 31 11.88 -20.56 -2.01
CA GLU A 31 12.85 -21.50 -2.61
C GLU A 31 14.31 -21.06 -2.41
N TYR A 32 14.57 -19.75 -2.44
CA TYR A 32 15.92 -19.19 -2.38
C TYR A 32 16.30 -18.62 -1.00
N GLY A 33 15.51 -18.87 0.05
CA GLY A 33 15.84 -18.41 1.40
C GLY A 33 15.78 -16.89 1.57
N ARG A 34 15.08 -16.16 0.68
CA ARG A 34 14.96 -14.70 0.72
C ARG A 34 13.55 -14.31 1.16
N PRO A 35 13.39 -13.37 2.10
CA PRO A 35 12.07 -12.89 2.46
C PRO A 35 11.44 -12.15 1.27
N MET A 36 10.11 -12.22 1.16
CA MET A 36 9.37 -11.53 0.10
C MET A 36 8.18 -10.77 0.67
N LEU A 37 8.09 -9.49 0.29
CA LEU A 37 6.92 -8.65 0.53
C LEU A 37 6.20 -8.47 -0.80
N TRP A 38 4.95 -8.93 -0.87
CA TRP A 38 4.14 -8.87 -2.09
C TRP A 38 2.88 -8.06 -1.86
N LYS A 39 2.51 -7.28 -2.88
CA LYS A 39 1.25 -6.53 -2.91
C LYS A 39 0.56 -6.66 -4.26
N ASN A 40 -0.73 -6.99 -4.21
CA ASN A 40 -1.70 -6.68 -5.26
C ASN A 40 -2.34 -5.30 -5.01
N ARG A 41 -2.17 -4.36 -5.94
CA ARG A 41 -2.60 -2.95 -5.78
C ARG A 41 -3.78 -2.60 -6.69
N ASP A 42 -4.99 -2.74 -6.14
CA ASP A 42 -6.26 -2.55 -6.88
C ASP A 42 -6.76 -1.09 -6.89
N VAL A 43 -6.05 -0.21 -7.60
CA VAL A 43 -6.39 1.22 -7.70
C VAL A 43 -7.04 1.59 -9.04
N PRO A 44 -7.91 2.62 -9.11
CA PRO A 44 -8.61 2.95 -10.36
C PRO A 44 -7.71 3.69 -11.34
N ASN A 45 -6.73 4.43 -10.80
CA ASN A 45 -5.76 5.11 -11.61
C ASN A 45 -4.73 4.10 -12.10
N TYR A 46 -4.76 3.78 -13.39
CA TYR A 46 -3.87 2.83 -14.04
C TYR A 46 -2.47 3.40 -14.31
N ARG A 47 -2.27 4.72 -14.19
CA ARG A 47 -0.99 5.39 -14.48
C ARG A 47 -0.04 5.26 -13.30
N GLN A 48 0.59 4.09 -13.21
CA GLN A 48 1.64 3.78 -12.25
C GLN A 48 3.02 3.99 -12.86
N GLN A 49 4.01 4.26 -12.02
CA GLN A 49 5.41 4.28 -12.37
C GLN A 49 6.27 3.75 -11.21
N TYR A 50 7.43 3.20 -11.54
CA TYR A 50 8.51 3.02 -10.56
C TYR A 50 9.47 4.20 -10.66
N ILE A 51 9.92 4.68 -9.51
CA ILE A 51 10.91 5.74 -9.38
C ILE A 51 12.11 5.23 -8.58
N PHE A 52 13.28 5.81 -8.86
CA PHE A 52 14.46 5.75 -8.01
C PHE A 52 14.63 7.12 -7.35
N VAL A 53 14.91 7.12 -6.06
CA VAL A 53 15.07 8.33 -5.25
C VAL A 53 16.37 8.23 -4.47
N ALA A 54 17.17 9.29 -4.50
CA ALA A 54 18.43 9.41 -3.76
C ALA A 54 18.20 10.30 -2.53
N GLU A 55 18.06 9.66 -1.37
CA GLU A 55 17.94 10.29 -0.04
C GLU A 55 19.04 9.71 0.86
N GLU A 56 18.91 9.85 2.19
CA GLU A 56 19.80 9.20 3.17
C GLU A 56 19.92 7.69 2.91
N HIS A 57 18.78 7.00 2.77
CA HIS A 57 18.69 5.71 2.12
C HIS A 57 18.15 5.88 0.70
N SER A 58 18.90 5.43 -0.30
CA SER A 58 18.38 5.40 -1.67
C SER A 58 17.34 4.30 -1.82
N PHE A 59 16.26 4.54 -2.56
CA PHE A 59 15.18 3.56 -2.70
C PHE A 59 14.55 3.51 -4.07
N ILE A 60 13.95 2.35 -4.37
CA ILE A 60 13.04 2.17 -5.50
C ILE A 60 11.62 1.98 -4.98
N ALA A 61 10.66 2.65 -5.62
CA ALA A 61 9.28 2.59 -5.17
C ALA A 61 8.26 2.79 -6.29
N ILE A 62 7.06 2.25 -6.09
CA ILE A 62 5.91 2.45 -6.98
C ILE A 62 5.10 3.68 -6.55
N THR A 63 4.72 4.50 -7.52
CA THR A 63 3.90 5.69 -7.32
C THR A 63 2.98 5.94 -8.53
N TYR A 64 2.11 6.94 -8.44
CA TYR A 64 1.37 7.43 -9.60
C TYR A 64 2.30 8.25 -10.52
N GLN A 65 2.04 8.20 -11.83
CA GLN A 65 2.82 8.95 -12.81
C GLN A 65 2.85 10.46 -12.49
N GLY A 66 4.05 11.04 -12.44
CA GLY A 66 4.27 12.47 -12.17
C GLY A 66 4.23 12.86 -10.68
N ILE A 67 4.05 11.89 -9.78
CA ILE A 67 4.15 12.07 -8.32
C ILE A 67 5.53 11.56 -7.88
N TYR A 68 6.19 12.32 -6.99
CA TYR A 68 7.56 12.05 -6.55
C TYR A 68 7.75 12.15 -5.03
N ASP A 69 6.76 12.66 -4.30
CA ASP A 69 6.75 12.87 -2.85
C ASP A 69 5.86 11.86 -2.11
N ARG A 70 5.27 10.90 -2.83
CA ARG A 70 4.38 9.86 -2.29
C ARG A 70 4.61 8.54 -2.98
N VAL A 71 4.63 7.46 -2.21
CA VAL A 71 4.90 6.10 -2.72
C VAL A 71 4.01 5.07 -2.05
N TYR A 72 3.69 3.97 -2.75
CA TYR A 72 2.71 2.97 -2.30
C TYR A 72 3.27 1.55 -2.23
N GLY A 73 4.60 1.44 -2.27
CA GLY A 73 5.33 0.19 -2.12
C GLY A 73 6.78 0.36 -2.57
N GLY A 74 7.75 -0.19 -1.85
CA GLY A 74 9.15 -0.04 -2.22
C GLY A 74 10.11 -0.76 -1.31
N VAL A 75 11.40 -0.62 -1.63
CA VAL A 75 12.54 -1.12 -0.84
C VAL A 75 13.69 -0.14 -0.95
N ASN A 76 14.40 0.09 0.16
CA ASN A 76 15.60 0.93 0.20
C ASN A 76 16.90 0.10 0.22
N ASP A 77 18.04 0.79 0.15
CA ASP A 77 19.37 0.19 0.12
C ASP A 77 19.83 -0.46 1.43
N ALA A 78 19.20 -0.13 2.56
CA ALA A 78 19.36 -0.83 3.84
C ALA A 78 18.61 -2.17 3.89
N GLY A 79 17.73 -2.44 2.92
CA GLY A 79 16.91 -3.66 2.88
C GLY A 79 15.56 -3.54 3.59
N PHE A 80 15.17 -2.35 4.03
CA PHE A 80 13.83 -2.08 4.54
C PHE A 80 12.83 -2.00 3.37
N GLY A 81 11.71 -2.73 3.51
CA GLY A 81 10.64 -2.76 2.53
C GLY A 81 9.28 -2.49 3.16
N ILE A 82 8.43 -1.73 2.46
CA ILE A 82 7.11 -1.33 2.94
C ILE A 82 6.10 -1.32 1.80
N VAL A 83 4.86 -1.71 2.08
CA VAL A 83 3.69 -1.62 1.19
C VAL A 83 2.47 -1.19 2.00
N ASN A 84 1.54 -0.41 1.42
CA ASN A 84 0.29 -0.07 2.10
C ASN A 84 -0.81 -1.12 1.86
N THR A 85 -1.94 -1.06 2.56
CA THR A 85 -3.21 -1.69 2.16
C THR A 85 -4.33 -0.69 2.33
N ASP A 86 -4.97 -0.28 1.24
CA ASP A 86 -6.06 0.69 1.33
C ASP A 86 -7.30 0.00 1.93
N THR A 87 -7.77 0.49 3.07
CA THR A 87 -8.98 0.04 3.73
C THR A 87 -9.98 1.19 3.76
N TYR A 88 -11.14 1.01 3.11
CA TYR A 88 -12.15 2.06 2.94
C TYR A 88 -13.12 2.20 4.14
N ASN A 89 -12.68 1.81 5.34
CA ASN A 89 -13.52 1.73 6.54
C ASN A 89 -13.02 2.63 7.69
N HIS A 90 -12.02 3.49 7.49
CA HIS A 90 -11.41 4.33 8.54
C HIS A 90 -12.12 5.66 8.82
N GLY A 91 -13.42 5.75 8.54
CA GLY A 91 -14.16 7.00 8.68
C GLY A 91 -13.82 8.01 7.59
N PRO A 92 -14.29 9.27 7.67
CA PRO A 92 -14.09 10.25 6.60
C PRO A 92 -12.69 10.85 6.63
N ASN A 93 -12.07 10.98 5.46
CA ASN A 93 -10.83 11.74 5.26
C ASN A 93 -10.98 13.19 5.76
N THR A 94 -10.24 13.55 6.82
CA THR A 94 -10.28 14.89 7.42
C THR A 94 -9.42 15.92 6.67
N GLY A 95 -8.62 15.46 5.69
CA GLY A 95 -7.68 16.30 4.94
C GLY A 95 -6.48 16.81 5.75
N ARG A 96 -6.37 16.43 7.03
CA ARG A 96 -5.30 16.88 7.94
C ARG A 96 -4.30 15.76 8.20
N GLY A 97 -3.03 16.12 8.27
CA GLY A 97 -1.91 15.22 8.55
C GLY A 97 -1.28 14.61 7.29
N LEU A 98 -0.23 13.83 7.50
CA LEU A 98 0.48 13.11 6.44
C LEU A 98 -0.35 11.93 5.93
N SER A 99 -0.41 11.79 4.61
CA SER A 99 -0.97 10.61 3.93
C SER A 99 -0.06 9.39 4.10
N ASP A 100 -0.63 8.20 3.91
CA ASP A 100 0.12 6.94 3.90
C ASP A 100 1.30 6.98 2.92
N GLY A 101 1.11 7.56 1.73
CA GLY A 101 2.16 7.67 0.73
C GLY A 101 3.32 8.60 1.13
N GLU A 102 3.04 9.67 1.88
CA GLU A 102 4.06 10.57 2.44
C GLU A 102 4.84 9.87 3.57
N ILE A 103 4.12 9.16 4.45
CA ILE A 103 4.73 8.38 5.54
C ILE A 103 5.63 7.28 4.98
N MET A 104 5.19 6.57 3.94
CA MET A 104 5.99 5.53 3.30
C MET A 104 7.23 6.10 2.59
N TYR A 105 7.13 7.30 2.02
CA TYR A 105 8.30 7.99 1.47
C TYR A 105 9.34 8.26 2.58
N LEU A 106 8.90 8.85 3.69
CA LEU A 106 9.77 9.11 4.85
C LEU A 106 10.37 7.83 5.41
N ALA A 107 9.58 6.75 5.51
CA ALA A 107 10.05 5.46 5.99
C ALA A 107 11.14 4.88 5.08
N LEU A 108 10.97 4.92 3.76
CA LEU A 108 11.99 4.43 2.83
C LEU A 108 13.25 5.29 2.84
N ALA A 109 13.13 6.60 3.08
CA ALA A 109 14.26 7.52 3.15
C ALA A 109 15.11 7.35 4.44
N HIS A 110 14.51 6.96 5.57
CA HIS A 110 15.17 7.04 6.88
C HIS A 110 15.17 5.75 7.73
N CYS A 111 14.38 4.73 7.40
CA CYS A 111 14.29 3.51 8.22
C CYS A 111 15.14 2.37 7.66
N GLU A 112 15.88 1.68 8.53
CA GLU A 112 16.59 0.44 8.19
C GLU A 112 15.80 -0.81 8.60
N SER A 113 14.90 -0.67 9.58
CA SER A 113 14.16 -1.77 10.18
C SER A 113 12.70 -1.42 10.50
N VAL A 114 11.90 -2.44 10.81
CA VAL A 114 10.53 -2.25 11.31
C VAL A 114 10.51 -1.49 12.64
N TRP A 115 11.58 -1.57 13.43
CA TRP A 115 11.68 -0.85 14.70
C TRP A 115 11.90 0.65 14.48
N ASP A 116 12.70 1.03 13.50
CA ASP A 116 12.88 2.44 13.12
C ASP A 116 11.57 3.01 12.59
N PHE A 117 10.82 2.22 11.83
CA PHE A 117 9.51 2.62 11.35
C PHE A 117 8.50 2.83 12.48
N LEU A 118 8.50 1.97 13.52
CA LEU A 118 7.67 2.20 14.71
C LEU A 118 8.06 3.50 15.43
N GLY A 119 9.36 3.76 15.58
CA GLY A 119 9.85 5.01 16.16
C GLY A 119 9.45 6.25 15.35
N LEU A 120 9.50 6.16 14.02
CA LEU A 120 9.00 7.20 13.12
C LEU A 120 7.51 7.47 13.37
N LEU A 121 6.67 6.43 13.40
CA LEU A 121 5.23 6.57 13.66
C LEU A 121 4.95 7.21 15.02
N ASP A 122 5.65 6.78 16.07
CA ASP A 122 5.51 7.35 17.42
C ASP A 122 5.87 8.84 17.43
N SER A 123 6.94 9.23 16.73
CA SER A 123 7.34 10.64 16.62
C SER A 123 6.31 11.51 15.88
N LEU A 124 5.73 10.99 14.79
CA LEU A 124 4.70 11.69 14.00
C LEU A 124 3.39 11.84 14.78
N LEU A 125 3.08 10.89 15.64
CA LEU A 125 1.92 10.95 16.54
C LEU A 125 2.13 11.92 17.70
N ALA A 126 3.35 12.03 18.22
CA ALA A 126 3.70 12.99 19.26
C ALA A 126 3.71 14.44 18.75
N ASP A 127 4.04 14.65 17.46
CA ASP A 127 3.96 15.95 16.82
C ASP A 127 2.51 16.31 16.46
N SER A 128 1.89 17.13 17.32
CA SER A 128 0.54 17.66 17.14
C SER A 128 0.34 18.50 15.87
N ALA A 129 1.42 18.91 15.18
CA ALA A 129 1.36 19.62 13.91
C ALA A 129 1.49 18.68 12.69
N ALA A 130 2.22 17.56 12.82
CA ALA A 130 2.44 16.61 11.73
C ALA A 130 1.23 15.72 11.49
N GLY A 131 0.69 15.06 12.53
CA GLY A 131 -0.52 14.22 12.50
C GLY A 131 -0.56 13.09 11.43
N LEU A 132 -1.36 12.06 11.66
CA LEU A 132 -1.62 11.02 10.66
C LEU A 132 -2.99 11.24 9.98
N ARG A 133 -3.06 11.10 8.66
CA ARG A 133 -4.27 11.28 7.87
C ARG A 133 -4.87 9.94 7.42
N SER A 134 -6.19 9.76 7.57
CA SER A 134 -6.92 8.74 6.82
C SER A 134 -7.03 9.16 5.35
N THR A 135 -6.61 8.28 4.42
CA THR A 135 -6.65 8.56 2.98
C THR A 135 -8.04 8.38 2.35
N HIS A 136 -8.98 7.79 3.09
CA HIS A 136 -10.37 7.56 2.70
C HIS A 136 -11.32 8.12 3.75
#